data_AF-A0A921CQ53-F1
#
_entry.id   AF-A0A921CQ53-F1
#
_cell.length_a   1.000
_cell.length_b   1.000
_cell.length_c   1.000
_cell.angle_alpha   90.00
_cell.angle_beta   90.00
_cell.angle_gamma   90.00
#
_symmetry.space_group_name_H-M   'P 1'
#
loop_
_entity.id
_entity.type
_entity.pdbx_description
1 polymer ?
#
loop_
_entity_poly.entity_id
_entity_poly.type
_entity_poly.pdbx_seq_one_letter_code
_entity_poly.pdbx_strand_id
1 'polypeptide(L)' 'MQYINKSDKLCLRDKETNKLVAVYPYSIEGSFNEVEDKVRFWYYQQSCSAENELENYYVDTLTEKELKNLNERI' A
#
# COMPACT_ATOMS: atom_id res chain seq x y z
N MET A 1 4.10 17.25 6.97
CA MET A 1 3.73 15.88 7.38
C MET A 1 2.63 15.41 6.45
N GLN A 2 2.84 14.28 5.77
CA GLN A 2 1.86 13.72 4.84
C GLN A 2 0.78 12.99 5.66
N TYR A 3 -0.49 13.31 5.40
CA TYR A 3 -1.63 12.73 6.11
C TYR A 3 -2.48 11.95 5.11
N ILE A 4 -2.89 10.74 5.51
CA ILE A 4 -3.68 9.83 4.69
C ILE A 4 -5.13 9.92 5.14
N ASN A 5 -6.04 10.13 4.19
CA ASN A 5 -7.46 10.12 4.46
C ASN A 5 -8.02 8.71 4.29
N LYS A 6 -9.16 8.44 4.93
CA LYS A 6 -9.87 7.16 4.81
C LYS A 6 -10.27 6.81 3.36
N SER A 7 -10.45 7.82 2.51
CA SER A 7 -10.76 7.66 1.09
C SER A 7 -9.54 7.35 0.22
N ASP A 8 -8.33 7.62 0.70
CA ASP A 8 -7.09 7.30 0.00
C ASP A 8 -6.88 5.78 0.05
N LYS A 9 -6.76 5.16 -1.12
CA LYS A 9 -6.37 3.75 -1.19
C LYS A 9 -4.85 3.65 -1.14
N LEU A 10 -4.36 2.73 -0.33
CA LEU A 10 -2.93 2.49 -0.18
C LEU A 10 -2.53 1.23 -0.93
N CYS A 11 -1.31 1.23 -1.41
CA CYS A 11 -0.71 0.07 -2.05
C CYS A 11 0.75 -0.07 -1.59
N LEU A 12 1.22 -1.31 -1.59
CA LEU A 12 2.63 -1.64 -1.51
C LEU A 12 3.20 -1.70 -2.92
N ARG A 13 4.28 -0.96 -3.12
CA ARG A 13 5.07 -0.99 -4.34
C ARG A 13 6.46 -1.48 -4.02
N ASP A 14 7.05 -2.15 -5.01
CA ASP A 14 8.44 -2.58 -4.94
C ASP A 14 9.36 -1.42 -5.32
N LYS A 15 10.38 -1.13 -4.51
CA LYS A 15 11.34 -0.04 -4.75
C LYS A 15 12.20 -0.32 -5.97
N GLU A 16 12.52 -1.58 -6.25
CA GLU A 16 13.42 -1.96 -7.35
C GLU A 16 12.72 -1.90 -8.71
N THR A 17 11.50 -2.43 -8.79
CA THR A 17 10.74 -2.58 -10.04
C THR A 17 9.63 -1.56 -10.21
N ASN A 18 9.30 -0.79 -9.16
CA ASN A 18 8.18 0.16 -9.11
C ASN A 18 6.81 -0.48 -9.44
N LYS A 19 6.72 -1.80 -9.29
CA LYS A 19 5.50 -2.56 -9.55
C LYS A 19 4.62 -2.55 -8.31
N LEU A 20 3.31 -2.53 -8.55
CA LEU A 20 2.31 -2.71 -7.50
C LEU A 20 2.36 -4.18 -7.04
N VAL A 21 2.72 -4.37 -5.76
CA VAL A 21 2.85 -5.68 -5.12
C VAL A 21 1.52 -6.09 -4.51
N ALA A 22 0.92 -5.20 -3.72
CA ALA A 22 -0.35 -5.46 -3.04
C ALA A 22 -1.16 -4.18 -2.88
N VAL A 23 -2.48 -4.28 -2.93
CA VAL A 23 -3.39 -3.18 -2.57
C VAL A 23 -3.90 -3.44 -1.17
N TYR A 24 -3.79 -2.43 -0.31
CA TYR A 24 -4.35 -2.52 1.02
C TYR A 24 -5.88 -2.45 0.92
N PRO A 25 -6.63 -3.49 1.37
CA PRO A 25 -8.07 -3.58 1.14
C PRO A 25 -8.89 -2.75 2.14
N TYR A 26 -8.28 -2.31 3.23
CA TYR A 26 -8.97 -1.57 4.29
C TYR A 26 -8.78 -0.06 4.14
N SER A 27 -9.77 0.70 4.60
CA SER A 27 -9.68 2.15 4.68
C SER A 27 -9.04 2.56 6.01
N ILE A 28 -7.96 3.33 5.94
CA ILE A 28 -7.26 3.85 7.12
C ILE A 28 -6.99 5.34 6.98
N GLU A 29 -7.08 6.06 8.09
CA GLU A 29 -6.73 7.46 8.19
C GLU A 29 -5.64 7.65 9.25
N GLY A 30 -4.79 8.65 9.06
CA GLY A 30 -3.73 8.96 10.02
C GLY A 30 -2.49 9.54 9.38
N SER A 31 -1.44 9.66 10.19
CA SER A 31 -0.13 10.08 9.70
C SER A 31 0.46 8.99 8.80
N PHE A 32 1.11 9.39 7.70
CA PHE A 32 1.75 8.45 6.78
C PHE A 32 2.61 7.39 7.47
N ASN A 33 3.37 7.78 8.50
CA ASN A 33 4.24 6.86 9.24
C ASN A 33 3.48 5.76 10.00
N GLU A 34 2.34 6.09 10.62
CA GLU A 34 1.52 5.10 11.32
C GLU A 34 0.79 4.18 10.32
N VAL A 35 0.38 4.77 9.21
CA VAL A 35 -0.30 4.05 8.14
C VAL A 35 0.66 3.09 7.45
N GLU A 36 1.88 3.54 7.15
CA GLU A 36 2.93 2.72 6.55
C GLU A 36 3.20 1.47 7.39
N ASP A 37 3.38 1.64 8.69
CA ASP A 37 3.66 0.54 9.62
C ASP A 37 2.52 -0.50 9.61
N LYS A 38 1.26 -0.04 9.66
CA LYS A 38 0.09 -0.91 9.61
C LYS A 38 -0.06 -1.67 8.30
N VAL A 39 0.19 -1.03 7.16
CA VAL A 39 0.11 -1.66 5.84
C VAL A 39 1.22 -2.70 5.68
N ARG A 40 2.45 -2.37 6.10
CA ARG A 40 3.59 -3.30 6.09
C ARG A 40 3.34 -4.50 7.00
N PHE A 41 2.85 -4.25 8.20
CA PHE A 41 2.49 -5.31 9.16
C PHE A 41 1.38 -6.22 8.60
N TRP A 42 0.33 -5.67 8.00
CA TRP A 42 -0.71 -6.46 7.34
C TRP A 42 -0.17 -7.36 6.24
N TYR A 43 0.70 -6.83 5.38
CA TYR A 43 1.30 -7.62 4.30
C TYR A 43 2.22 -8.73 4.83
N TYR A 44 2.99 -8.41 5.88
CA TYR A 44 3.79 -9.40 6.61
C TYR A 44 2.93 -10.54 7.17
N GLN A 45 1.77 -10.22 7.76
CA GLN A 45 0.82 -11.21 8.26
C GLN A 45 0.23 -12.10 7.15
N GLN A 46 0.10 -11.57 5.92
CA GLN A 46 -0.35 -12.37 4.77
C GLN A 46 0.74 -13.26 4.19
N SER A 47 1.97 -12.76 4.10
CA SER A 47 3.11 -13.50 3.55
C SER A 47 4.10 -13.81 4.66
N CYS A 48 3.96 -14.98 5.28
CA CYS A 48 4.83 -15.50 6.33
C CYS A 48 6.33 -15.62 5.91
N SER A 49 6.66 -15.38 4.63
CA SER A 49 8.03 -15.36 4.08
C SER A 49 8.50 -13.99 3.59
N ALA A 50 7.68 -12.93 3.69
CA ALA A 50 7.96 -11.63 3.08
C ALA A 50 8.85 -10.70 3.92
N GLU A 51 9.44 -11.17 5.01
CA GLU A 51 10.26 -10.35 5.91
C GLU A 51 11.43 -9.67 5.16
N ASN A 52 12.07 -10.41 4.25
CA ASN A 52 13.17 -9.91 3.43
C ASN A 52 12.70 -9.04 2.24
N GLU A 53 11.46 -9.22 1.80
CA GLU A 53 10.88 -8.49 0.67
C GLU A 53 10.30 -7.12 1.11
N LEU A 54 9.77 -7.06 2.34
CA LEU A 54 9.20 -5.87 2.95
C LEU A 54 10.19 -4.71 3.16
N GLU A 55 11.49 -5.00 3.16
CA GLU A 55 12.54 -3.97 3.20
C GLU A 55 12.64 -3.23 1.86
N ASN A 56 12.43 -3.96 0.76
CA ASN A 56 12.37 -3.44 -0.60
C ASN A 56 11.01 -2.87 -0.97
N TYR A 57 9.97 -3.04 -0.14
CA TYR A 57 8.65 -2.48 -0.40
C TYR A 57 8.45 -1.12 0.27
N TYR A 58 7.63 -0.27 -0.34
CA TYR A 58 7.21 1.02 0.21
C TYR A 58 5.71 1.23 0.04
N VAL A 59 5.11 2.00 0.94
CA VAL A 59 3.69 2.32 0.90
C VAL A 59 3.48 3.57 0.07
N ASP A 60 2.54 3.48 -0.87
CA ASP A 60 2.22 4.54 -1.81
C ASP A 60 0.69 4.70 -1.91
N THR A 61 0.22 5.90 -2.20
CA THR A 61 -1.21 6.16 -2.39
C THR A 61 -1.60 5.94 -3.85
N LEU A 62 -2.63 5.12 -4.07
CA LEU A 62 -3.26 4.98 -5.37
C LEU A 62 -3.95 6.29 -5.72
N THR A 63 -3.51 6.92 -6.80
CA THR A 63 -4.20 8.08 -7.35
C THR A 63 -5.57 7.68 -7.91
N GLU A 64 -6.50 8.63 -7.96
CA GLU A 64 -7.84 8.42 -8.55
C GLU A 64 -7.77 7.83 -9.97
N LYS A 65 -6.71 8.17 -10.72
CA LYS A 65 -6.47 7.68 -12.08
C LYS A 65 -6.16 6.18 -12.11
N GLU A 66 -5.35 5.69 -11.16
CA GLU A 66 -5.04 4.27 -11.00
C GLU A 66 -6.26 3.49 -10.50
N LEU A 67 -7.06 4.08 -9.60
CA LEU A 67 -8.29 3.47 -9.10
C LEU A 67 -9.32 3.26 -10.21
N LYS A 68 -9.51 4.25 -11.08
CA LYS A 68 -10.39 4.12 -12.24
C LYS A 68 -9.91 2.98 -13.16
N ASN A 69 -8.62 2.92 -13.45
CA ASN A 69 -8.04 1.88 -14.31
C ASN A 69 -8.16 0.46 -13.71
N LEU A 70 -8.06 0.32 -12.39
CA LEU A 70 -8.30 -0.97 -11.71
C LEU A 70 -9.77 -1.40 -11.76
N ASN A 71 -10.71 -0.45 -11.67
CA ASN A 71 -12.14 -0.72 -11.68
C ASN A 71 -12.69 -0.96 -13.10
N GLU A 72 -12.05 -0.42 -14.13
CA GLU A 72 -12.45 -0.58 -15.54
C GLU A 72 -11.97 -1.90 -16.18
N ARG A 73 -11.19 -2.71 -15.45
CA ARG A 73 -10.72 -4.03 -15.91
C ARG A 73 -11.56 -5.20 -15.38
N ILE A 74 -12.72 -4.93 -14.78
CA ILE A 74 -13.63 -5.93 -14.20
C ILE A 74 -14.91 -6.00 -15.02
#